data_AF-B2GJS6-F1
#
_entry.id   AF-B2GJS6-F1
#
_cell.length_a   1.000
_cell.length_b   1.000
_cell.length_c   1.000
_cell.angle_alpha   90.00
_cell.angle_beta   90.00
_cell.angle_gamma   90.00
#
_symmetry.space_group_name_H-M   'P 1'
#
loop_
_entity.id
_entity.type
_entity.pdbx_description
1 polymer ?
#
loop_
_entity_poly.entity_id
_entity_poly.type
_entity_poly.pdbx_seq_one_letter_code
_entity_poly.pdbx_strand_id
1 'polypeptide(L)'
;MGVAVALAAVGGLVLLLVIALLAYLVVRTVEVGGGEDPAPVVTQDGTAEETSTPAASSAQEAQTPAASKQPAESASTHAPVAIEGARALGVPSGKPLFRRTGTFAKTSINDEDENAIPVPAHDGPVLVVWSSTGSGRGTLFVNGHEKKGGELSASLPIVRPGTSGTGLINTGGYQRTTGVLYAQGSEGVSWEVRGHALSDVPTVERGRPVTGKGPRVFRVPAGAAADYRLSVSGSEDSDTPDVKVFAAQDLSLSEQHGYGRAPADLKVAVGDGEKVVVVESGQEWSFSPR
;
A
#
# COMPACT_ATOMS: atom_id res chain seq x y z
N MET A 1 -11.47 21.47 50.50
CA MET A 1 -11.23 22.61 49.59
C MET A 1 -9.97 22.46 48.72
N GLY A 2 -8.86 21.87 49.18
CA GLY A 2 -7.60 21.80 48.39
C GLY A 2 -7.58 20.82 47.21
N VAL A 3 -8.32 19.71 47.26
CA VAL A 3 -8.30 18.67 46.20
C VAL A 3 -9.07 19.08 44.95
N ALA A 4 -10.16 19.85 45.10
CA ALA A 4 -10.98 20.32 43.97
C ALA A 4 -10.25 21.36 43.10
N VAL A 5 -9.37 22.18 43.72
CA VAL A 5 -8.58 23.20 43.02
C VAL A 5 -7.44 22.54 42.22
N ALA A 6 -6.86 21.45 42.71
CA ALA A 6 -5.81 20.71 42.01
C ALA A 6 -6.35 20.00 40.75
N LEU A 7 -7.55 19.43 40.80
CA LEU A 7 -8.20 18.80 39.63
C LEU A 7 -8.59 19.82 38.55
N ALA A 8 -9.02 21.02 38.92
CA ALA A 8 -9.31 22.09 37.98
C ALA A 8 -8.04 22.60 37.26
N ALA A 9 -6.91 22.67 37.99
CA ALA A 9 -5.62 23.08 37.42
C ALA A 9 -5.07 22.06 36.42
N VAL A 10 -5.21 20.75 36.71
CA VAL A 10 -4.78 19.68 35.79
C VAL A 10 -5.68 19.62 34.55
N GLY A 11 -7.01 19.77 34.72
CA GLY A 11 -7.94 19.84 33.60
C GLY A 11 -7.68 21.01 32.67
N GLY A 12 -7.36 22.19 33.22
CA GLY A 12 -6.99 23.38 32.46
C GLY A 12 -5.68 23.20 31.67
N LEU A 13 -4.68 22.54 32.25
CA LEU A 13 -3.40 22.28 31.59
C LEU A 13 -3.55 21.32 30.40
N VAL A 14 -4.35 20.25 30.55
CA VAL A 14 -4.62 19.30 29.46
C VAL A 14 -5.39 19.98 28.33
N LEU A 15 -6.38 20.82 28.65
CA LEU A 15 -7.12 21.58 27.64
C LEU A 15 -6.20 22.55 26.87
N LEU A 16 -5.29 23.24 27.58
CA LEU A 16 -4.31 24.13 26.94
C LEU A 16 -3.33 23.36 26.03
N LEU A 17 -2.89 22.17 26.44
CA LEU A 17 -2.04 21.31 25.62
C LEU A 17 -2.75 20.83 24.36
N VAL A 18 -4.03 20.46 24.47
CA VAL A 18 -4.85 20.07 23.32
C VAL A 18 -5.07 21.26 22.37
N ILE A 19 -5.34 22.45 22.90
CA ILE A 19 -5.49 23.67 22.08
C ILE A 19 -4.17 24.03 21.38
N ALA A 20 -3.03 23.94 22.08
CA ALA A 20 -1.72 24.18 21.49
C ALA A 20 -1.38 23.16 20.40
N LEU A 21 -1.72 21.88 20.60
CA LEU A 21 -1.52 20.83 19.59
C LEU A 21 -2.42 21.04 18.38
N LEU A 22 -3.69 21.42 18.58
CA LEU A 22 -4.61 21.75 17.48
C LEU A 22 -4.15 22.98 16.71
N ALA A 23 -3.68 24.04 17.39
CA ALA A 23 -3.09 25.20 16.75
C ALA A 23 -1.83 24.85 15.96
N TYR A 24 -0.95 24.00 16.51
CA TYR A 24 0.24 23.51 15.82
C TYR A 24 -0.11 22.71 14.56
N LEU A 25 -1.13 21.85 14.62
CA LEU A 25 -1.60 21.07 13.46
C LEU A 25 -2.28 21.96 12.42
N VAL A 26 -3.00 23.01 12.83
CA VAL A 26 -3.58 23.99 11.90
C VAL A 26 -2.48 24.82 11.24
N VAL A 27 -1.47 25.30 11.98
CA VAL A 27 -0.34 26.03 11.36
C VAL A 27 0.42 25.14 10.40
N ARG A 28 0.69 23.87 10.74
CA ARG A 28 1.35 22.93 9.83
C ARG A 28 0.53 22.55 8.59
N THR A 29 -0.80 22.54 8.69
CA THR A 29 -1.67 22.25 7.55
C THR A 29 -1.95 23.49 6.69
N VAL A 30 -1.93 24.69 7.29
CA VAL A 30 -2.07 25.98 6.60
C VAL A 30 -0.75 26.45 5.97
N GLU A 31 0.42 26.06 6.49
CA GLU A 31 1.73 26.32 5.84
C GLU A 31 1.97 25.46 4.57
N VAL A 32 1.06 24.52 4.25
CA VAL A 32 1.01 23.85 2.93
C VAL A 32 -0.07 24.50 2.01
N GLY A 33 -0.81 25.48 2.52
CA GLY A 33 -1.90 26.12 1.80
C GLY A 33 -2.08 27.59 2.16
N GLY A 34 -1.19 28.46 1.69
CA GLY A 34 -1.54 29.87 1.56
C GLY A 34 -0.38 30.85 1.44
N GLY A 35 -0.23 31.43 0.25
CA GLY A 35 0.13 32.84 0.11
C GLY A 35 1.15 33.16 -0.97
N GLU A 36 0.70 33.58 -2.15
CA GLU A 36 0.82 34.99 -2.61
C GLU A 36 0.25 35.12 -4.03
N ASP A 37 -0.90 35.78 -4.11
CA ASP A 37 -1.44 36.35 -5.33
C ASP A 37 -1.22 37.87 -5.22
N PRO A 38 -0.53 38.52 -6.17
CA PRO A 38 -0.73 39.93 -6.44
C PRO A 38 -1.43 40.13 -7.79
N ALA A 39 -2.49 40.95 -7.73
CA ALA A 39 -3.48 41.22 -8.76
C ALA A 39 -3.00 42.16 -9.91
N PRO A 40 -3.91 42.71 -10.75
CA PRO A 40 -3.99 42.49 -12.20
C PRO A 40 -3.28 43.57 -13.04
N VAL A 41 -2.91 43.23 -14.29
CA VAL A 41 -2.56 44.23 -15.32
C VAL A 41 -3.30 43.94 -16.63
N VAL A 42 -4.04 44.97 -17.06
CA VAL A 42 -4.82 45.10 -18.29
C VAL A 42 -3.92 45.43 -19.49
N THR A 43 -4.14 44.79 -20.65
CA THR A 43 -4.18 45.40 -22.01
C THR A 43 -4.63 44.30 -23.01
N GLN A 44 -5.90 44.29 -23.43
CA GLN A 44 -6.43 44.80 -24.71
C GLN A 44 -5.85 44.16 -25.98
N ASP A 45 -6.66 43.38 -26.70
CA ASP A 45 -7.23 43.75 -28.03
C ASP A 45 -8.12 42.60 -28.56
N GLY A 46 -9.43 42.81 -28.64
CA GLY A 46 -10.16 42.90 -29.93
C GLY A 46 -10.98 41.60 -30.12
N THR A 47 -12.28 41.56 -30.39
CA THR A 47 -13.23 42.53 -30.96
C THR A 47 -14.64 42.08 -30.54
N ALA A 48 -15.53 43.04 -30.32
CA ALA A 48 -16.91 42.85 -29.91
C ALA A 48 -17.87 42.64 -31.11
N GLU A 49 -19.16 42.54 -30.76
CA GLU A 49 -20.38 42.59 -31.56
C GLU A 49 -20.92 41.23 -32.06
N GLU A 50 -22.20 40.89 -31.94
CA GLU A 50 -23.37 41.71 -31.57
C GLU A 50 -24.52 40.82 -31.08
N THR A 51 -25.26 41.38 -30.12
CA THR A 51 -26.54 40.96 -29.58
C THR A 51 -27.63 40.88 -30.65
N SER A 52 -28.54 39.90 -30.59
CA SER A 52 -30.00 40.12 -30.74
C SER A 52 -30.81 38.82 -30.58
N THR A 53 -31.57 38.76 -29.49
CA THR A 53 -32.78 37.94 -29.38
C THR A 53 -33.98 38.87 -29.54
N PRO A 54 -35.07 38.42 -30.18
CA PRO A 54 -36.39 38.66 -29.60
C PRO A 54 -37.28 37.40 -29.53
N ALA A 55 -38.01 37.34 -28.41
CA ALA A 55 -39.18 36.54 -28.05
C ALA A 55 -40.37 36.74 -29.03
N ALA A 56 -41.49 36.02 -29.06
CA ALA A 56 -42.02 34.73 -28.58
C ALA A 56 -43.46 34.61 -29.18
N SER A 57 -44.12 33.45 -28.96
CA SER A 57 -45.55 33.12 -29.18
C SER A 57 -45.89 32.48 -30.55
N SER A 58 -46.64 31.38 -30.70
CA SER A 58 -47.70 30.78 -29.87
C SER A 58 -47.78 29.24 -30.07
N ALA A 59 -48.44 28.58 -29.12
CA ALA A 59 -48.67 27.15 -28.90
C ALA A 59 -49.15 26.29 -30.09
N GLN A 60 -48.85 24.98 -30.05
CA GLN A 60 -49.87 23.92 -29.88
C GLN A 60 -49.24 22.53 -29.60
N GLU A 61 -49.89 21.76 -28.72
CA GLU A 61 -49.60 20.38 -28.33
C GLU A 61 -49.63 19.39 -29.52
N ALA A 62 -48.74 18.39 -29.50
CA ALA A 62 -49.07 16.99 -29.22
C ALA A 62 -47.98 16.05 -29.75
N GLN A 63 -47.87 14.89 -29.09
CA GLN A 63 -47.22 13.64 -29.50
C GLN A 63 -45.80 13.38 -28.96
N THR A 64 -45.78 12.65 -27.84
CA THR A 64 -44.74 11.73 -27.38
C THR A 64 -43.98 11.03 -28.52
N PRO A 65 -42.67 10.81 -28.33
CA PRO A 65 -42.07 9.55 -28.74
C PRO A 65 -41.46 8.82 -27.54
N ALA A 66 -41.95 7.59 -27.40
CA ALA A 66 -41.29 6.37 -26.97
C ALA A 66 -39.85 6.45 -26.45
N ALA A 67 -39.67 5.82 -25.29
CA ALA A 67 -38.43 5.32 -24.73
C ALA A 67 -37.44 4.85 -25.81
N SER A 68 -36.43 5.67 -26.08
CA SER A 68 -35.19 5.20 -26.67
C SER A 68 -34.45 4.41 -25.60
N LYS A 69 -34.48 3.08 -25.76
CA LYS A 69 -33.58 2.14 -25.07
C LYS A 69 -32.15 2.52 -25.44
N GLN A 70 -31.55 3.36 -24.61
CA GLN A 70 -30.10 3.46 -24.50
C GLN A 70 -29.58 2.05 -24.18
N PRO A 71 -28.65 1.47 -24.95
CA PRO A 71 -27.94 0.30 -24.47
C PRO A 71 -27.28 0.72 -23.17
N ALA A 72 -27.61 0.04 -22.09
CA ALA A 72 -26.82 0.11 -20.87
C ALA A 72 -25.41 -0.30 -21.26
N GLU A 73 -24.54 0.68 -21.41
CA GLU A 73 -23.10 0.49 -21.45
C GLU A 73 -22.77 -0.35 -20.23
N SER A 74 -22.39 -1.60 -20.48
CA SER A 74 -22.28 -2.61 -19.45
C SER A 74 -21.23 -2.16 -18.45
N ALA A 75 -21.72 -1.76 -17.28
CA ALA A 75 -20.90 -1.60 -16.11
C ALA A 75 -20.23 -2.95 -15.79
N SER A 76 -18.90 -2.91 -15.76
CA SER A 76 -17.99 -3.86 -15.12
C SER A 76 -17.87 -5.27 -15.72
N THR A 77 -16.67 -5.59 -16.21
CA THR A 77 -16.10 -6.93 -16.14
C THR A 77 -14.57 -6.81 -16.08
N HIS A 78 -14.05 -6.31 -14.95
CA HIS A 78 -12.65 -6.54 -14.62
C HIS A 78 -12.50 -8.01 -14.22
N ALA A 79 -12.25 -8.86 -15.22
CA ALA A 79 -11.87 -10.24 -15.01
C ALA A 79 -10.55 -10.32 -14.21
N PRO A 80 -10.28 -11.43 -13.50
CA PRO A 80 -8.97 -11.68 -12.91
C PRO A 80 -7.90 -11.46 -13.98
N VAL A 81 -6.73 -10.96 -13.60
CA VAL A 81 -5.64 -10.66 -14.54
C VAL A 81 -4.99 -11.97 -15.02
N ALA A 82 -5.77 -12.79 -15.71
CA ALA A 82 -5.34 -14.01 -16.36
C ALA A 82 -4.62 -13.60 -17.65
N ILE A 83 -3.30 -13.48 -17.55
CA ILE A 83 -2.42 -13.29 -18.71
C ILE A 83 -2.01 -14.68 -19.21
N GLU A 84 -2.22 -14.93 -20.50
CA GLU A 84 -1.80 -16.17 -21.13
C GLU A 84 -0.29 -16.39 -20.94
N GLY A 85 0.09 -17.62 -20.56
CA GLY A 85 1.48 -17.96 -20.27
C GLY A 85 2.04 -17.38 -18.98
N ALA A 86 1.24 -16.68 -18.16
CA ALA A 86 1.71 -16.15 -16.89
C ALA A 86 1.85 -17.23 -15.83
N ARG A 87 2.98 -17.19 -15.13
CA ARG A 87 3.24 -18.08 -14.00
C ARG A 87 2.84 -17.39 -12.70
N ALA A 88 2.04 -18.07 -11.88
CA ALA A 88 1.78 -17.63 -10.52
C ALA A 88 3.08 -17.62 -9.70
N LEU A 89 3.36 -16.51 -9.02
CA LEU A 89 4.49 -16.42 -8.11
C LEU A 89 4.34 -17.45 -6.98
N GLY A 90 5.37 -18.29 -6.86
CA GLY A 90 5.47 -19.27 -5.80
C GLY A 90 5.80 -18.63 -4.45
N VAL A 91 5.82 -19.47 -3.42
CA VAL A 91 6.39 -19.13 -2.11
C VAL A 91 7.91 -19.39 -2.11
N PRO A 92 8.67 -18.78 -1.19
CA PRO A 92 10.09 -19.10 -1.01
C PRO A 92 10.33 -20.59 -0.81
N SER A 93 11.36 -21.15 -1.46
CA SER A 93 11.65 -22.59 -1.47
C SER A 93 12.70 -23.04 -0.47
N GLY A 94 13.42 -22.11 0.17
CA GLY A 94 14.47 -22.41 1.14
C GLY A 94 13.97 -22.68 2.55
N LYS A 95 14.85 -23.24 3.40
CA LYS A 95 14.57 -23.46 4.82
C LYS A 95 14.47 -22.10 5.54
N PRO A 96 13.41 -21.83 6.30
CA PRO A 96 13.28 -20.57 7.01
C PRO A 96 14.37 -20.42 8.09
N LEU A 97 14.90 -19.20 8.22
CA LEU A 97 15.78 -18.75 9.29
C LEU A 97 15.07 -18.79 10.65
N PHE A 98 13.78 -18.45 10.64
CA PHE A 98 12.89 -18.56 11.79
C PHE A 98 11.47 -18.87 11.33
N ARG A 99 10.70 -19.51 12.20
CA ARG A 99 9.28 -19.77 12.00
C ARG A 99 8.56 -19.71 13.34
N ARG A 100 7.44 -19.01 13.39
CA ARG A 100 6.52 -19.02 14.54
C ARG A 100 5.09 -19.11 14.05
N THR A 101 4.29 -19.86 14.79
CA THR A 101 2.86 -19.98 14.61
C THR A 101 2.16 -19.62 15.92
N GLY A 102 0.92 -19.16 15.83
CA GLY A 102 0.10 -18.91 17.01
C GLY A 102 -1.37 -18.73 16.66
N THR A 103 -2.17 -18.52 17.68
CA THR A 103 -3.57 -18.13 17.57
C THR A 103 -3.82 -17.01 18.57
N PHE A 104 -4.41 -15.92 18.13
CA PHE A 104 -4.70 -14.79 19.02
C PHE A 104 -5.83 -15.16 19.99
N ALA A 105 -5.52 -15.25 21.28
CA ALA A 105 -6.52 -15.51 22.33
C ALA A 105 -7.44 -14.31 22.60
N LYS A 106 -6.99 -13.11 22.23
CA LYS A 106 -7.72 -11.83 22.27
C LYS A 106 -7.24 -10.98 21.09
N THR A 107 -8.01 -9.98 20.69
CA THR A 107 -7.56 -9.02 19.67
C THR A 107 -6.35 -8.25 20.21
N SER A 108 -5.25 -8.27 19.45
CA SER A 108 -3.98 -7.63 19.77
C SER A 108 -3.62 -6.61 18.70
N ILE A 109 -3.51 -5.35 19.10
CA ILE A 109 -3.07 -4.22 18.26
C ILE A 109 -1.74 -3.62 18.74
N ASN A 110 -1.24 -4.07 19.89
CA ASN A 110 -0.01 -3.61 20.53
C ASN A 110 1.03 -4.72 20.54
N ASP A 111 2.28 -4.39 20.83
CA ASP A 111 3.37 -5.35 20.90
C ASP A 111 3.21 -6.24 22.14
N GLU A 112 2.69 -7.45 21.93
CA GLU A 112 2.51 -8.45 22.98
C GLU A 112 3.70 -9.42 22.97
N ASP A 113 4.37 -9.58 24.12
CA ASP A 113 5.56 -10.43 24.22
C ASP A 113 5.30 -11.91 23.93
N GLU A 114 4.07 -12.38 24.16
CA GLU A 114 3.61 -13.72 23.80
C GLU A 114 3.60 -13.97 22.29
N ASN A 115 3.56 -12.92 21.47
CA ASN A 115 3.56 -12.98 20.01
C ASN A 115 4.91 -12.55 19.40
N ALA A 116 5.90 -12.22 20.23
CA ALA A 116 7.22 -11.76 19.80
C ALA A 116 8.03 -12.87 19.10
N ILE A 117 8.63 -12.58 17.97
CA ILE A 117 9.44 -13.51 17.17
C ILE A 117 10.86 -12.94 17.11
N PRO A 118 11.82 -13.53 17.82
CA PRO A 118 13.21 -13.13 17.70
C PRO A 118 13.69 -13.35 16.26
N VAL A 119 14.26 -12.31 15.66
CA VAL A 119 14.92 -12.38 14.35
C VAL A 119 16.40 -12.69 14.61
N PRO A 120 16.92 -13.84 14.16
CA PRO A 120 18.33 -14.15 14.32
C PRO A 120 19.18 -13.18 13.52
N ALA A 121 20.39 -12.90 14.01
CA ALA A 121 21.39 -12.17 13.23
C ALA A 121 21.63 -12.90 11.90
N HIS A 122 21.59 -12.15 10.80
CA HIS A 122 21.71 -12.67 9.45
C HIS A 122 22.38 -11.62 8.56
N ASP A 123 23.18 -12.08 7.59
CA ASP A 123 23.84 -11.20 6.64
C ASP A 123 22.85 -10.72 5.58
N GLY A 124 22.52 -9.43 5.63
CA GLY A 124 21.67 -8.78 4.65
C GLY A 124 20.16 -8.94 4.90
N PRO A 125 19.34 -8.56 3.90
CA PRO A 125 17.89 -8.47 4.04
C PRO A 125 17.22 -9.83 4.29
N VAL A 126 16.15 -9.81 5.07
CA VAL A 126 15.33 -10.99 5.35
C VAL A 126 13.98 -10.84 4.69
N LEU A 127 13.59 -11.84 3.90
CA LEU A 127 12.24 -11.96 3.38
C LEU A 127 11.32 -12.54 4.45
N VAL A 128 10.38 -11.74 4.93
CA VAL A 128 9.33 -12.18 5.84
C VAL A 128 8.14 -12.65 5.01
N VAL A 129 7.65 -13.85 5.31
CA VAL A 129 6.41 -14.42 4.79
C VAL A 129 5.45 -14.56 5.96
N TRP A 130 4.27 -13.96 5.87
CA TRP A 130 3.24 -14.12 6.88
C TRP A 130 1.91 -14.51 6.25
N SER A 131 1.16 -15.32 6.98
CA SER A 131 -0.15 -15.78 6.54
C SER A 131 -1.06 -15.94 7.74
N SER A 132 -2.35 -15.71 7.51
CA SER A 132 -3.39 -15.98 8.50
C SER A 132 -4.40 -16.97 7.97
N THR A 133 -4.91 -17.82 8.87
CA THR A 133 -6.02 -18.74 8.63
C THR A 133 -7.07 -18.54 9.71
N GLY A 134 -8.33 -18.82 9.36
CA GLY A 134 -9.46 -18.67 10.27
C GLY A 134 -10.72 -18.19 9.57
N SER A 135 -11.86 -18.37 10.23
CA SER A 135 -13.17 -17.91 9.77
C SER A 135 -13.51 -16.58 10.44
N GLY A 136 -13.51 -15.47 9.70
CA GLY A 136 -13.91 -14.16 10.24
C GLY A 136 -13.41 -12.97 9.43
N ARG A 137 -13.78 -11.76 9.84
CA ARG A 137 -13.30 -10.48 9.26
C ARG A 137 -11.99 -9.97 9.88
N GLY A 138 -11.24 -10.86 10.56
CA GLY A 138 -10.04 -10.46 11.27
C GLY A 138 -8.93 -9.98 10.32
N THR A 139 -7.89 -9.38 10.87
CA THR A 139 -6.68 -8.99 10.12
C THR A 139 -5.43 -9.50 10.82
N LEU A 140 -4.34 -9.67 10.05
CA LEU A 140 -3.00 -9.93 10.57
C LEU A 140 -2.06 -8.88 9.99
N PHE A 141 -1.26 -8.27 10.85
CA PHE A 141 -0.12 -7.45 10.45
C PHE A 141 1.07 -7.77 11.35
N VAL A 142 2.25 -7.40 10.87
CA VAL A 142 3.51 -7.72 11.54
C VAL A 142 4.34 -6.47 11.60
N ASN A 143 4.71 -6.07 12.81
CA ASN A 143 5.59 -4.94 13.06
C ASN A 143 6.94 -5.44 13.57
N GLY A 144 8.01 -4.81 13.12
CA GLY A 144 9.38 -5.16 13.46
C GLY A 144 10.05 -4.06 14.26
N HIS A 145 10.74 -4.43 15.32
CA HIS A 145 11.47 -3.52 16.20
C HIS A 145 12.95 -3.89 16.28
N GLU A 146 13.79 -2.92 16.61
CA GLU A 146 15.22 -3.15 16.74
C GLU A 146 15.56 -4.21 17.79
N LYS A 147 14.80 -4.16 18.88
CA LYS A 147 14.83 -5.09 20.01
C LYS A 147 13.48 -5.02 20.71
N LYS A 148 13.26 -5.88 21.68
CA LYS A 148 12.05 -5.81 22.52
C LYS A 148 11.95 -4.45 23.21
N GLY A 149 10.80 -3.77 23.05
CA GLY A 149 10.59 -2.40 23.54
C GLY A 149 11.44 -1.32 22.87
N GLY A 150 12.11 -1.64 21.75
CA GLY A 150 12.88 -0.70 20.94
C GLY A 150 12.04 0.04 19.91
N GLU A 151 12.69 0.86 19.08
CA GLU A 151 12.01 1.61 18.02
C GLU A 151 11.47 0.73 16.90
N LEU A 152 10.39 1.20 16.25
CA LEU A 152 9.83 0.56 15.07
C LEU A 152 10.84 0.66 13.92
N SER A 153 11.22 -0.50 13.40
CA SER A 153 12.19 -0.66 12.30
C SER A 153 11.55 -1.13 11.00
N ALA A 154 10.39 -1.79 11.07
CA ALA A 154 9.66 -2.26 9.90
C ALA A 154 8.15 -2.34 10.22
N SER A 155 7.32 -2.10 9.21
CA SER A 155 5.87 -2.36 9.27
C SER A 155 5.46 -3.08 7.98
N LEU A 156 4.88 -4.27 8.12
CA LEU A 156 4.51 -5.11 6.99
C LEU A 156 3.02 -4.98 6.69
N PRO A 157 2.60 -4.98 5.40
CA PRO A 157 1.22 -4.77 5.02
C PRO A 157 0.24 -5.75 5.68
N ILE A 158 -0.98 -5.28 5.90
CA ILE A 158 -2.07 -6.08 6.47
C ILE A 158 -2.45 -7.20 5.49
N VAL A 159 -2.66 -8.40 6.01
CA VAL A 159 -3.25 -9.52 5.26
C VAL A 159 -4.55 -9.98 5.90
N ARG A 160 -5.47 -10.46 5.06
CA ARG A 160 -6.78 -10.96 5.45
C ARG A 160 -6.69 -12.49 5.68
N PRO A 161 -7.57 -13.08 6.51
CA PRO A 161 -7.66 -14.51 6.68
C PRO A 161 -7.78 -15.24 5.34
N GLY A 162 -6.98 -16.30 5.16
CA GLY A 162 -6.90 -17.03 3.90
C GLY A 162 -5.96 -16.41 2.87
N THR A 163 -5.29 -15.29 3.19
CA THR A 163 -4.24 -14.71 2.35
C THR A 163 -2.87 -14.74 3.03
N SER A 164 -1.85 -14.51 2.22
CA SER A 164 -0.46 -14.41 2.65
C SER A 164 0.17 -13.16 2.04
N GLY A 165 1.14 -12.61 2.75
CA GLY A 165 1.97 -11.50 2.32
C GLY A 165 3.44 -11.88 2.39
N THR A 166 4.25 -11.22 1.56
CA THR A 166 5.69 -11.24 1.72
C THR A 166 6.23 -9.82 1.67
N GLY A 167 7.31 -9.55 2.39
CA GLY A 167 7.92 -8.23 2.52
C GLY A 167 9.35 -8.35 3.03
N LEU A 168 10.12 -7.29 2.90
CA LEU A 168 11.53 -7.28 3.28
C LEU A 168 11.72 -6.50 4.58
N ILE A 169 12.61 -7.00 5.44
CA ILE A 169 13.18 -6.27 6.57
C ILE A 169 14.70 -6.19 6.40
N ASN A 170 15.35 -5.29 7.13
CA ASN A 170 16.79 -5.08 7.07
C ASN A 170 17.31 -4.72 5.67
N THR A 171 16.55 -3.91 4.92
CA THR A 171 16.89 -3.50 3.54
C THR A 171 17.96 -2.40 3.46
N GLY A 172 18.09 -1.55 4.50
CA GLY A 172 18.91 -0.33 4.49
C GLY A 172 20.39 -0.47 4.85
N GLY A 173 20.95 -1.67 4.93
CA GLY A 173 22.27 -1.89 5.55
C GLY A 173 22.27 -1.66 7.07
N TYR A 174 23.43 -1.70 7.72
CA TYR A 174 23.66 -1.77 9.18
C TYR A 174 22.95 -0.70 10.07
N GLN A 175 22.23 0.28 9.51
CA GLN A 175 21.68 1.40 10.28
C GLN A 175 20.31 1.14 10.91
N ARG A 176 19.51 0.19 10.39
CA ARG A 176 18.25 -0.24 11.02
C ARG A 176 18.09 -1.75 10.91
N THR A 177 18.38 -2.44 11.99
CA THR A 177 18.25 -3.89 12.12
C THR A 177 17.01 -4.23 12.93
N THR A 178 16.08 -4.98 12.35
CA THR A 178 14.95 -5.60 13.04
C THR A 178 15.43 -6.85 13.79
N GLY A 179 15.42 -6.81 15.12
CA GLY A 179 15.78 -7.92 15.99
C GLY A 179 14.57 -8.71 16.54
N VAL A 180 13.37 -8.14 16.45
CA VAL A 180 12.12 -8.82 16.86
C VAL A 180 10.96 -8.42 15.96
N LEU A 181 10.09 -9.37 15.64
CA LEU A 181 8.79 -9.12 15.00
C LEU A 181 7.67 -9.39 15.98
N TYR A 182 6.58 -8.63 15.91
CA TYR A 182 5.36 -8.84 16.66
C TYR A 182 4.22 -9.13 15.71
N ALA A 183 3.62 -10.33 15.83
CA ALA A 183 2.38 -10.63 15.14
C ALA A 183 1.21 -9.96 15.90
N GLN A 184 0.39 -9.22 15.18
CA GLN A 184 -0.77 -8.49 15.70
C GLN A 184 -2.00 -8.81 14.85
N GLY A 185 -3.16 -8.94 15.48
CA GLY A 185 -4.36 -9.35 14.77
C GLY A 185 -5.56 -9.61 15.67
N SER A 186 -6.63 -10.04 15.04
CA SER A 186 -7.92 -10.25 15.70
C SER A 186 -7.98 -11.58 16.46
N GLU A 187 -8.77 -11.61 17.54
CA GLU A 187 -9.08 -12.84 18.28
C GLU A 187 -9.53 -13.98 17.37
N GLY A 188 -9.05 -15.19 17.64
CA GLY A 188 -9.39 -16.40 16.90
C GLY A 188 -8.66 -16.56 15.57
N VAL A 189 -7.93 -15.54 15.09
CA VAL A 189 -7.09 -15.68 13.89
C VAL A 189 -5.86 -16.51 14.23
N SER A 190 -5.67 -17.59 13.48
CA SER A 190 -4.43 -18.36 13.50
C SER A 190 -3.45 -17.76 12.50
N TRP A 191 -2.17 -17.72 12.87
CA TRP A 191 -1.16 -17.03 12.09
C TRP A 191 0.13 -17.81 12.03
N GLU A 192 0.90 -17.50 11.01
CA GLU A 192 2.26 -17.98 10.84
C GLU A 192 3.12 -16.87 10.26
N VAL A 193 4.34 -16.74 10.79
CA VAL A 193 5.37 -15.85 10.27
C VAL A 193 6.64 -16.67 10.08
N ARG A 194 7.26 -16.54 8.92
CA ARG A 194 8.52 -17.17 8.53
C ARG A 194 9.48 -16.10 8.03
N GLY A 195 10.76 -16.24 8.34
CA GLY A 195 11.82 -15.44 7.73
C GLY A 195 12.71 -16.29 6.86
N HIS A 196 13.10 -15.78 5.70
CA HIS A 196 13.96 -16.44 4.73
C HIS A 196 15.10 -15.50 4.32
N ALA A 197 16.22 -16.09 3.90
CA ALA A 197 17.29 -15.30 3.30
C ALA A 197 16.84 -14.73 1.95
N LEU A 198 17.43 -13.61 1.52
CA LEU A 198 17.12 -13.03 0.21
C LEU A 198 17.39 -14.02 -0.95
N SER A 199 18.32 -14.97 -0.77
CA SER A 199 18.59 -16.04 -1.74
C SER A 199 17.38 -16.94 -2.02
N ASP A 200 16.43 -17.02 -1.10
CA ASP A 200 15.23 -17.86 -1.21
C ASP A 200 14.06 -17.15 -1.89
N VAL A 201 14.22 -15.85 -2.21
CA VAL A 201 13.21 -15.08 -2.94
C VAL A 201 12.95 -15.73 -4.31
N PRO A 202 11.68 -15.96 -4.70
CA PRO A 202 11.35 -16.50 -6.01
C PRO A 202 11.99 -15.70 -7.15
N THR A 203 12.70 -16.38 -8.05
CA THR A 203 13.27 -15.76 -9.25
C THR A 203 12.33 -16.01 -10.43
N VAL A 204 11.99 -14.94 -11.14
CA VAL A 204 11.14 -15.00 -12.34
C VAL A 204 11.99 -14.99 -13.61
N GLU A 205 11.44 -15.50 -14.70
CA GLU A 205 12.07 -15.39 -16.01
C GLU A 205 11.87 -13.97 -16.55
N ARG A 206 12.98 -13.28 -16.89
CA ARG A 206 12.91 -11.93 -17.49
C ARG A 206 12.13 -12.01 -18.81
N GLY A 207 11.22 -11.07 -19.03
CA GLY A 207 10.38 -11.04 -20.23
C GLY A 207 9.21 -12.04 -20.22
N ARG A 208 8.94 -12.72 -19.09
CA ARG A 208 7.72 -13.52 -18.92
C ARG A 208 6.74 -12.81 -17.99
N PRO A 209 5.43 -12.90 -18.28
CA PRO A 209 4.42 -12.40 -17.36
C PRO A 209 4.35 -13.29 -16.11
N VAL A 210 4.10 -12.66 -14.96
CA VAL A 210 3.84 -13.35 -13.70
C VAL A 210 2.59 -12.79 -13.03
N THR A 211 1.94 -13.60 -12.22
CA THR A 211 0.76 -13.18 -11.43
C THR A 211 1.01 -13.35 -9.94
N GLY A 212 0.32 -12.53 -9.14
CA GLY A 212 0.43 -12.56 -7.69
C GLY A 212 -0.90 -12.21 -7.03
N LYS A 213 -0.98 -12.52 -5.74
CA LYS A 213 -2.11 -12.18 -4.87
C LYS A 213 -1.59 -11.63 -3.57
N GLY A 214 -2.03 -10.45 -3.16
CA GLY A 214 -1.46 -9.81 -1.97
C GLY A 214 -0.05 -9.27 -2.22
N PRO A 215 0.65 -8.81 -1.16
CA PRO A 215 2.02 -8.36 -1.26
C PRO A 215 2.98 -9.48 -1.69
N ARG A 216 3.85 -9.24 -2.67
CA ARG A 216 4.90 -10.19 -3.09
C ARG A 216 6.25 -9.51 -3.29
N VAL A 217 7.29 -10.30 -3.09
CA VAL A 217 8.68 -9.96 -3.42
C VAL A 217 9.22 -11.03 -4.36
N PHE A 218 9.88 -10.62 -5.44
CA PHE A 218 10.51 -11.55 -6.39
C PHE A 218 11.78 -10.94 -7.01
N ARG A 219 12.65 -11.80 -7.54
CA ARG A 219 13.90 -11.42 -8.21
C ARG A 219 13.73 -11.51 -9.73
N VAL A 220 14.26 -10.52 -10.43
CA VAL A 220 14.42 -10.54 -11.90
C VAL A 220 15.92 -10.65 -12.19
N PRO A 221 16.37 -11.73 -12.89
CA PRO A 221 17.78 -11.92 -13.21
C PRO A 221 18.32 -10.78 -14.08
N ALA A 222 19.64 -10.58 -14.07
CA ALA A 222 20.31 -9.61 -14.94
C ALA A 222 20.01 -9.88 -16.42
N GLY A 223 19.93 -8.82 -17.23
CA GLY A 223 19.60 -8.89 -18.66
C GLY A 223 19.45 -7.50 -19.26
N ALA A 224 18.93 -7.37 -20.49
CA ALA A 224 18.64 -6.04 -21.03
C ALA A 224 17.57 -5.33 -20.19
N ALA A 225 17.73 -4.02 -19.99
CA ALA A 225 16.70 -3.19 -19.37
C ALA A 225 15.38 -3.32 -20.16
N ALA A 226 14.27 -3.44 -19.44
CA ALA A 226 12.97 -3.69 -20.02
C ALA A 226 11.86 -3.00 -19.24
N ASP A 227 10.84 -2.54 -19.96
CA ASP A 227 9.64 -1.97 -19.38
C ASP A 227 8.60 -3.07 -19.13
N TYR A 228 7.92 -2.93 -18.00
CA TYR A 228 6.86 -3.78 -17.52
C TYR A 228 5.62 -2.96 -17.18
N ARG A 229 4.52 -3.68 -17.02
CA ARG A 229 3.25 -3.18 -16.52
C ARG A 229 2.85 -4.00 -15.30
N LEU A 230 2.63 -3.33 -14.18
CA LEU A 230 1.90 -3.89 -13.04
C LEU A 230 0.42 -3.54 -13.22
N SER A 231 -0.41 -4.54 -13.42
CA SER A 231 -1.86 -4.38 -13.56
C SER A 231 -2.56 -4.99 -12.34
N VAL A 232 -3.37 -4.21 -11.65
CA VAL A 232 -4.11 -4.61 -10.45
C VAL A 232 -5.60 -4.49 -10.73
N SER A 233 -6.33 -5.61 -10.61
CA SER A 233 -7.77 -5.64 -10.86
C SER A 233 -8.55 -4.96 -9.74
N GLY A 234 -9.68 -4.36 -10.09
CA GLY A 234 -10.62 -3.77 -9.13
C GLY A 234 -11.78 -4.70 -8.87
N SER A 235 -11.92 -5.20 -7.64
CA SER A 235 -13.17 -5.74 -7.15
C SER A 235 -13.28 -5.41 -5.67
N GLU A 236 -13.85 -4.24 -5.41
CA GLU A 236 -14.20 -3.72 -4.08
C GLU A 236 -13.00 -3.37 -3.16
N ASP A 237 -13.11 -2.19 -2.53
CA ASP A 237 -12.18 -1.54 -1.60
C ASP A 237 -11.00 -0.73 -2.16
N SER A 238 -10.61 0.26 -1.33
CA SER A 238 -9.59 1.30 -1.47
C SER A 238 -8.15 0.80 -1.57
N ASP A 239 -7.87 -0.25 -2.35
CA ASP A 239 -6.49 -0.72 -2.53
C ASP A 239 -5.65 0.36 -3.22
N THR A 240 -4.48 0.59 -2.65
CA THR A 240 -3.50 1.57 -3.14
C THR A 240 -2.25 0.80 -3.53
N PRO A 241 -2.24 0.15 -4.72
CA PRO A 241 -1.13 -0.68 -5.11
C PRO A 241 0.16 0.14 -5.23
N ASP A 242 1.24 -0.42 -4.73
CA ASP A 242 2.57 0.16 -4.69
C ASP A 242 3.57 -0.84 -5.26
N VAL A 243 4.56 -0.34 -6.01
CA VAL A 243 5.65 -1.13 -6.56
C VAL A 243 6.97 -0.41 -6.42
N LYS A 244 7.97 -1.15 -5.92
CA LYS A 244 9.35 -0.67 -5.77
C LYS A 244 10.28 -1.64 -6.47
N VAL A 245 11.26 -1.08 -7.20
CA VAL A 245 12.33 -1.83 -7.85
C VAL A 245 13.65 -1.44 -7.22
N PHE A 246 14.40 -2.43 -6.75
CA PHE A 246 15.69 -2.24 -6.11
C PHE A 246 16.79 -2.98 -6.88
N ALA A 247 18.02 -2.49 -6.78
CA ALA A 247 19.19 -3.27 -7.15
C ALA A 247 19.34 -4.47 -6.19
N ALA A 248 19.56 -5.69 -6.68
CA ALA A 248 19.67 -6.85 -5.78
C ALA A 248 20.83 -6.73 -4.76
N GLN A 249 21.88 -5.98 -5.11
CA GLN A 249 23.03 -5.69 -4.25
C GLN A 249 22.82 -4.53 -3.25
N ASP A 250 21.77 -3.72 -3.43
CA ASP A 250 21.47 -2.58 -2.56
C ASP A 250 19.95 -2.34 -2.49
N LEU A 251 19.36 -2.74 -1.37
CA LEU A 251 17.93 -2.54 -1.09
C LEU A 251 17.68 -1.28 -0.26
N SER A 252 18.69 -0.44 -0.03
CA SER A 252 18.54 0.76 0.81
C SER A 252 17.74 1.86 0.13
N LEU A 253 17.80 1.93 -1.20
CA LEU A 253 17.09 2.90 -2.01
C LEU A 253 16.53 2.24 -3.26
N SER A 254 15.23 2.45 -3.51
CA SER A 254 14.61 1.97 -4.74
C SER A 254 15.09 2.78 -5.93
N GLU A 255 15.46 2.11 -7.01
CA GLU A 255 15.76 2.73 -8.31
C GLU A 255 14.49 3.25 -8.98
N GLN A 256 13.34 2.64 -8.67
CA GLN A 256 12.03 3.09 -9.10
C GLN A 256 10.98 2.83 -8.02
N HIS A 257 10.02 3.75 -7.95
CA HIS A 257 8.83 3.65 -7.11
C HIS A 257 7.61 4.13 -7.91
N GLY A 258 6.49 3.41 -7.79
CA GLY A 258 5.21 3.83 -8.34
C GLY A 258 4.07 3.38 -7.44
N TYR A 259 3.04 4.20 -7.33
CA TYR A 259 1.83 3.89 -6.58
C TYR A 259 0.60 4.38 -7.33
N GLY A 260 -0.56 3.82 -7.04
CA GLY A 260 -1.83 4.20 -7.66
C GLY A 260 -3.03 3.81 -6.83
N ARG A 261 -4.21 3.88 -7.42
CA ARG A 261 -5.47 3.43 -6.81
C ARG A 261 -6.09 2.35 -7.69
N ALA A 262 -6.43 1.20 -7.12
CA ALA A 262 -7.04 0.12 -7.89
C ALA A 262 -8.42 0.51 -8.45
N PRO A 263 -8.80 0.09 -9.67
CA PRO A 263 -7.96 -0.63 -10.64
C PRO A 263 -6.82 0.25 -11.18
N ALA A 264 -5.62 -0.32 -11.30
CA ALA A 264 -4.41 0.43 -11.63
C ALA A 264 -3.55 -0.28 -12.68
N ASP A 265 -2.93 0.51 -13.56
CA ASP A 265 -1.90 0.09 -14.52
C ASP A 265 -0.63 0.93 -14.31
N LEU A 266 0.32 0.43 -13.53
CA LEU A 266 1.56 1.12 -13.21
C LEU A 266 2.67 0.75 -14.22
N LYS A 267 3.40 1.76 -14.70
CA LYS A 267 4.61 1.59 -15.54
C LYS A 267 5.77 1.22 -14.63
N VAL A 268 6.49 0.15 -14.95
CA VAL A 268 7.64 -0.31 -14.15
C VAL A 268 8.82 -0.57 -15.08
N ALA A 269 9.90 0.18 -14.93
CA ALA A 269 11.17 -0.06 -15.61
C ALA A 269 12.03 -0.99 -14.74
N VAL A 270 12.51 -2.07 -15.33
CA VAL A 270 13.45 -3.00 -14.70
C VAL A 270 14.78 -2.83 -15.40
N GLY A 271 15.77 -2.33 -14.66
CA GLY A 271 17.11 -2.09 -15.18
C GLY A 271 17.84 -3.36 -15.64
N ASP A 272 19.07 -3.18 -16.10
CA ASP A 272 19.91 -4.20 -16.72
C ASP A 272 20.55 -5.17 -15.71
N GLY A 273 20.85 -4.70 -14.50
CA GLY A 273 21.30 -5.53 -13.39
C GLY A 273 20.23 -6.50 -12.89
N GLU A 274 20.63 -7.37 -11.96
CA GLU A 274 19.68 -8.15 -11.18
C GLU A 274 18.85 -7.23 -10.28
N LYS A 275 17.52 -7.40 -10.27
CA LYS A 275 16.60 -6.55 -9.52
C LYS A 275 15.75 -7.35 -8.54
N VAL A 276 15.39 -6.71 -7.45
CA VAL A 276 14.34 -7.17 -6.53
C VAL A 276 13.12 -6.27 -6.73
N VAL A 277 11.99 -6.87 -7.04
CA VAL A 277 10.71 -6.17 -7.21
C VAL A 277 9.84 -6.47 -6.00
N VAL A 278 9.34 -5.42 -5.36
CA VAL A 278 8.39 -5.48 -4.25
C VAL A 278 7.08 -4.91 -4.74
N VAL A 279 6.02 -5.71 -4.69
CA VAL A 279 4.64 -5.31 -4.99
C VAL A 279 3.84 -5.35 -3.69
N GLU A 280 3.26 -4.23 -3.30
CA GLU A 280 2.34 -4.13 -2.17
C GLU A 280 0.94 -3.85 -2.73
N SER A 281 0.07 -4.87 -2.73
CA SER A 281 -1.33 -4.73 -3.12
C SER A 281 -2.14 -5.72 -2.29
N GLY A 282 -3.33 -5.33 -1.85
CA GLY A 282 -4.28 -6.24 -1.21
C GLY A 282 -5.03 -7.16 -2.20
N GLN A 283 -4.92 -6.89 -3.50
CA GLN A 283 -5.68 -7.50 -4.58
C GLN A 283 -4.85 -8.51 -5.39
N GLU A 284 -5.49 -9.13 -6.37
CA GLU A 284 -4.81 -9.92 -7.39
C GLU A 284 -4.25 -9.00 -8.49
N TRP A 285 -3.07 -9.37 -9.00
CA TRP A 285 -2.34 -8.55 -9.95
C TRP A 285 -1.48 -9.37 -10.90
N SER A 286 -1.07 -8.73 -11.99
CA SER A 286 -0.09 -9.27 -12.93
C SER A 286 1.05 -8.29 -13.17
N PHE A 287 2.23 -8.84 -13.45
CA PHE A 287 3.42 -8.10 -13.84
C PHE A 287 3.91 -8.65 -15.18
N SER A 288 3.79 -7.86 -16.24
CA SER A 288 4.01 -8.30 -17.62
C SER A 288 4.95 -7.36 -18.37
N PRO A 289 5.82 -7.88 -19.26
CA PRO A 289 6.62 -7.03 -20.14
C PRO A 289 5.72 -6.22 -21.07
N ARG A 290 6.16 -5.01 -21.45
CA ARG A 290 5.48 -4.15 -22.41
C ARG A 290 5.94 -4.37 -23.84
#